data_AF-A0A3D5FLS5-F1
#
_entry.id   AF-A0A3D5FLS5-F1
#
_cell.length_a   1.000
_cell.length_b   1.000
_cell.length_c   1.000
_cell.angle_alpha   90.00
_cell.angle_beta   90.00
_cell.angle_gamma   90.00
#
_symmetry.space_group_name_H-M   'P 1'
#
loop_
_entity.id
_entity.type
_entity.pdbx_description
1 polymer ?
#
loop_
_entity_poly.entity_id
_entity_poly.type
_entity_poly.pdbx_seq_one_letter_code
_entity_poly.pdbx_strand_id
1 'polypeptide(L)'
;MVSVRRPFKTLADPDPREIGRYQILAHLGAGAFGTVYLGRDEDGELAAVKVVHPGLASDPSFRDRFRREVELGMRVRSRFTTRFLAADVDAPQPWMATEFVDGPSLSEAV
;
A
#
# COMPACT_ATOMS: atom_id res chain seq x y z
N MET A 1 -14.53 -3.41 -17.28
CA MET A 1 -14.60 -3.80 -15.86
C MET A 1 -13.38 -4.65 -15.57
N VAL A 2 -12.33 -4.07 -14.96
CA VAL A 2 -11.08 -4.80 -14.68
C VAL A 2 -11.37 -5.78 -13.54
N SER A 3 -11.57 -7.05 -13.90
CA SER A 3 -11.84 -8.12 -12.94
C SER A 3 -10.51 -8.58 -12.37
N VAL A 4 -10.15 -8.07 -11.19
CA VAL A 4 -9.00 -8.59 -10.44
C VAL A 4 -9.40 -9.96 -9.90
N ARG A 5 -8.97 -11.04 -10.55
CA ARG A 5 -9.39 -12.41 -10.18
C ARG A 5 -8.43 -13.02 -9.16
N ARG A 6 -8.66 -12.71 -7.88
CA ARG A 6 -8.24 -13.48 -6.68
C ARG A 6 -9.18 -13.18 -5.51
N PRO A 7 -9.33 -14.08 -4.51
CA PRO A 7 -10.18 -13.79 -3.36
C PRO A 7 -9.48 -12.81 -2.40
N PHE A 8 -9.49 -11.52 -2.76
CA PHE A 8 -9.12 -10.48 -1.80
C PHE A 8 -10.26 -10.26 -0.81
N LYS A 9 -9.89 -9.96 0.45
CA LYS A 9 -10.90 -9.70 1.47
C LYS A 9 -11.62 -8.39 1.15
N THR A 10 -12.94 -8.45 1.11
CA THR A 10 -13.82 -7.29 0.90
C THR A 10 -13.60 -6.24 1.99
N LEU A 11 -13.72 -4.96 1.62
CA LEU A 11 -13.69 -3.86 2.56
C LEU A 11 -14.87 -3.94 3.55
N ALA A 12 -14.59 -3.68 4.81
CA ALA A 12 -15.56 -3.47 5.87
C ALA A 12 -15.75 -1.96 6.14
N ASP A 13 -16.77 -1.61 6.92
CA ASP A 13 -17.13 -0.22 7.22
C ASP A 13 -16.01 0.68 7.81
N PRO A 14 -15.06 0.17 8.63
CA PRO A 14 -13.96 1.00 9.12
C PRO A 14 -12.85 1.23 8.08
N ASP A 15 -12.91 0.59 6.91
CA ASP A 15 -11.83 0.70 5.92
C ASP A 15 -11.93 2.00 5.12
N PRO A 16 -10.80 2.65 4.84
CA PRO A 16 -10.79 3.85 4.01
C PRO A 16 -11.28 3.51 2.61
N ARG A 17 -12.17 4.34 2.08
CA ARG A 17 -12.63 4.24 0.68
C ARG A 17 -11.64 4.84 -0.31
N GLU A 18 -10.82 5.78 0.16
CA GLU A 18 -9.82 6.49 -0.63
C GLU A 18 -8.56 6.73 0.20
N ILE A 19 -7.39 6.60 -0.43
CA ILE A 19 -6.09 6.93 0.15
C ILE A 19 -5.28 7.67 -0.91
N GLY A 20 -4.95 8.94 -0.67
CA GLY A 20 -4.36 9.80 -1.69
C GLY A 20 -5.25 9.85 -2.93
N ARG A 21 -4.68 9.53 -4.10
CA ARG A 21 -5.41 9.45 -5.38
C ARG A 21 -6.05 8.09 -5.67
N TYR A 22 -5.96 7.14 -4.74
CA TYR A 22 -6.36 5.75 -5.00
C TYR A 22 -7.73 5.45 -4.39
N GLN A 23 -8.68 5.03 -5.21
CA GLN A 23 -9.90 4.38 -4.77
C GLN A 23 -9.56 2.98 -4.25
N ILE A 24 -9.98 2.67 -3.03
CA ILE A 24 -9.68 1.39 -2.39
C ILE A 24 -10.71 0.34 -2.80
N LEU A 25 -10.21 -0.80 -3.25
CA LEU A 25 -11.01 -1.89 -3.81
C LEU A 25 -11.08 -3.10 -2.86
N ALA A 26 -9.98 -3.45 -2.19
CA ALA A 26 -9.91 -4.62 -1.33
C ALA A 26 -8.73 -4.59 -0.36
N HIS A 27 -8.72 -5.53 0.60
CA HIS A 27 -7.55 -5.83 1.43
C HIS A 27 -6.62 -6.82 0.74
N LEU A 28 -5.33 -6.49 0.67
CA LEU A 28 -4.27 -7.40 0.24
C LEU A 28 -3.61 -8.10 1.43
N GLY A 29 -3.50 -7.43 2.58
CA GLY A 29 -2.93 -8.02 3.79
C GLY A 29 -2.72 -7.00 4.91
N ALA A 30 -2.33 -7.48 6.08
CA ALA A 30 -1.96 -6.65 7.22
C ALA A 30 -0.71 -7.21 7.89
N GLY A 31 0.15 -6.32 8.39
CA GLY A 31 1.36 -6.68 9.10
C GLY A 31 1.65 -5.72 10.25
N ALA A 32 2.80 -5.90 10.90
CA ALA A 32 3.18 -5.15 12.10
C ALA A 32 3.19 -3.62 11.93
N PHE A 33 3.40 -3.14 10.70
CA PHE A 33 3.58 -1.71 10.42
C PHE A 33 2.37 -1.05 9.75
N GLY A 34 1.36 -1.82 9.37
CA GLY A 34 0.30 -1.27 8.55
C GLY A 34 -0.57 -2.29 7.85
N THR A 35 -1.53 -1.76 7.11
CA THR A 35 -2.44 -2.52 6.24
C THR A 35 -2.11 -2.21 4.78
N VAL A 36 -2.13 -3.23 3.93
CA VAL A 36 -1.92 -3.10 2.49
C VAL A 36 -3.26 -3.34 1.79
N TYR A 37 -3.65 -2.35 1.00
CA TYR A 37 -4.88 -2.35 0.22
C TYR A 37 -4.59 -2.45 -1.26
N LEU A 38 -5.56 -2.97 -2.01
CA LEU A 38 -5.61 -2.83 -3.46
C LEU A 38 -6.28 -1.49 -3.77
N GLY A 39 -5.52 -0.57 -4.35
CA GLY A 39 -6.00 0.71 -4.82
C GLY A 39 -6.08 0.77 -6.34
N ARG A 40 -6.90 1.69 -6.86
CA ARG A 40 -6.98 2.03 -8.28
C ARG A 40 -6.98 3.54 -8.44
N ASP A 41 -6.14 4.06 -9.31
CA ASP A 41 -6.14 5.49 -9.63
C ASP A 41 -7.19 5.86 -10.71
N GLU A 42 -7.22 7.14 -11.08
CA GLU A 42 -8.18 7.70 -12.05
C GLU A 42 -8.01 7.11 -13.46
N ASP A 43 -6.79 6.71 -13.83
CA ASP A 43 -6.47 6.07 -15.10
C ASP A 43 -6.82 4.58 -15.12
N GLY A 44 -7.16 4.02 -13.96
CA GLY A 44 -7.54 2.62 -13.79
C GLY A 44 -6.36 1.70 -13.44
N GLU A 45 -5.17 2.24 -13.19
CA GLU A 45 -3.98 1.48 -12.83
C GLU A 45 -4.07 0.97 -11.39
N LEU A 46 -3.66 -0.28 -11.15
CA LEU A 46 -3.73 -0.93 -9.85
C LEU A 46 -2.46 -0.71 -9.04
N ALA A 47 -2.64 -0.43 -7.74
CA ALA A 47 -1.55 -0.21 -6.80
C ALA A 47 -1.73 -1.04 -5.52
N ALA A 48 -0.62 -1.49 -4.95
CA ALA A 48 -0.56 -1.94 -3.57
C ALA A 48 -0.29 -0.72 -2.68
N VAL A 49 -1.29 -0.32 -1.89
CA VAL A 49 -1.25 0.88 -1.05
C VAL A 49 -1.08 0.46 0.41
N LYS A 50 0.12 0.69 0.97
CA LYS A 50 0.44 0.42 2.37
C LYS A 50 0.15 1.66 3.21
N VAL A 51 -0.69 1.51 4.24
CA VAL A 51 -1.03 2.57 5.21
C VAL A 51 -0.54 2.20 6.59
N VAL A 52 0.14 3.13 7.23
CA VAL A 52 0.67 2.97 8.59
C VAL A 52 -0.46 2.97 9.61
N HIS A 53 -0.41 2.06 10.59
CA HIS A 53 -1.41 2.02 11.67
C HIS A 53 -1.39 3.31 12.51
N PRO A 54 -2.56 3.82 12.95
CA PRO A 54 -2.65 5.11 13.67
C PRO A 54 -1.70 5.25 14.86
N GLY A 55 -1.54 4.18 15.66
CA GLY A 55 -0.65 4.21 16.83
C GLY A 55 0.85 4.36 16.49
N LEU A 56 1.27 3.86 15.32
CA LEU A 56 2.62 4.06 14.81
C LEU A 56 2.77 5.40 14.11
N ALA A 57 1.72 5.87 13.43
CA ALA A 57 1.70 7.16 12.75
C ALA A 57 1.86 8.35 13.71
N SER A 58 1.48 8.19 14.98
CA SER A 58 1.66 9.18 16.05
C SER A 58 3.06 9.19 16.67
N ASP A 59 3.91 8.19 16.41
CA ASP A 59 5.29 8.14 16.91
C ASP A 59 6.24 8.86 15.94
N PRO A 60 6.85 10.00 16.33
CA PRO A 60 7.77 10.74 15.46
C PRO A 60 8.97 9.91 14.99
N SER A 61 9.49 9.02 15.85
CA SER A 61 10.63 8.16 15.51
C SER A 61 10.24 7.14 14.43
N PHE A 62 9.01 6.62 14.51
CA PHE A 62 8.47 5.76 13.47
C PHE A 62 8.27 6.53 12.16
N ARG A 63 7.71 7.74 12.21
CA ARG A 63 7.52 8.60 11.03
C ARG A 63 8.84 8.85 10.30
N ASP A 64 9.90 9.17 11.04
CA ASP A 64 11.23 9.41 10.47
C ASP A 64 11.81 8.16 9.80
N ARG A 65 11.64 6.99 10.42
CA ARG A 65 12.05 5.71 9.82
C ARG A 65 11.23 5.39 8.57
N PHE A 66 9.92 5.59 8.60
CA PHE A 66 9.06 5.39 7.44
C PHE A 66 9.44 6.33 6.28
N ARG A 67 9.71 7.61 6.58
CA ARG A 67 10.21 8.58 5.59
C ARG A 67 11.50 8.09 4.92
N ARG A 68 12.47 7.62 5.72
CA ARG A 68 13.72 7.04 5.19
C ARG A 68 13.48 5.81 4.33
N GLU A 69 12.58 4.91 4.76
CA GLU A 69 12.23 3.71 3.99
C GLU A 69 11.62 4.08 2.63
N VAL A 70 10.71 5.06 2.60
CA VAL A 70 10.13 5.60 1.37
C VAL A 70 11.21 6.22 0.48
N GLU A 71 12.07 7.09 1.02
CA GLU A 71 13.17 7.71 0.28
C GLU A 71 14.13 6.69 -0.32
N LEU A 72 14.42 5.60 0.41
CA LEU A 72 15.25 4.50 -0.07
C LEU A 72 14.52 3.69 -1.15
N GLY A 73 13.24 3.35 -0.92
CA GLY A 73 12.41 2.61 -1.87
C GLY A 73 12.25 3.34 -3.21
N MET A 74 12.14 4.68 -3.19
CA MET A 74 12.12 5.51 -4.40
C MET A 74 13.40 5.41 -5.25
N ARG A 75 14.54 5.10 -4.62
CA ARG A 75 15.84 4.99 -5.30
C ARG A 75 16.10 3.60 -5.88
N VAL A 76 15.37 2.57 -5.42
CA VAL A 76 15.55 1.20 -5.89
C VAL A 76 14.69 0.98 -7.13
N ARG A 77 15.36 0.84 -8.28
CA ARG A 77 14.73 0.38 -9.53
C ARG A 77 15.43 -0.88 -9.99
N SER A 78 14.73 -2.01 -9.92
CA SER A 78 15.20 -3.31 -10.41
C SER A 78 14.03 -4.04 -11.07
N ARG A 79 14.34 -4.94 -12.01
CA ARG A 79 13.35 -5.83 -12.64
C ARG A 79 12.62 -6.72 -11.62
N PHE A 80 13.17 -6.88 -10.42
CA PHE A 80 12.65 -7.76 -9.37
C PHE A 80 12.02 -7.01 -8.20
N THR A 81 11.87 -5.69 -8.29
CA THR A 81 11.27 -4.86 -7.24
C THR A 81 10.06 -4.13 -7.80
N THR A 82 8.97 -4.05 -7.03
CA THR A 82 7.79 -3.31 -7.43
C THR A 82 8.11 -1.83 -7.65
N ARG A 83 7.67 -1.29 -8.78
CA ARG A 83 7.80 0.13 -9.11
C ARG A 83 7.09 0.98 -8.06
N PHE A 84 7.81 1.94 -7.50
CA PHE A 84 7.25 2.97 -6.63
C PHE A 84 6.35 3.92 -7.44
N LEU A 85 5.15 4.20 -6.95
CA LEU A 85 4.15 5.03 -7.65
C LEU A 85 3.91 6.38 -6.96
N ALA A 86 3.73 6.38 -5.64
CA ALA A 86 3.45 7.57 -4.86
C ALA A 86 3.64 7.30 -3.36
N ALA A 87 3.78 8.36 -2.56
CA ALA A 87 3.64 8.29 -1.10
C ALA A 87 3.26 9.67 -0.57
N ASP A 88 2.67 9.68 0.62
CA ASP A 88 2.58 10.85 1.48
C ASP A 88 3.00 10.44 2.89
N VAL A 89 4.19 10.88 3.30
CA VAL A 89 4.79 10.56 4.60
C VAL A 89 4.35 11.55 5.69
N ASP A 90 3.74 12.66 5.30
CA ASP A 90 3.34 13.76 6.18
C ASP A 90 1.83 13.77 6.43
N ALA A 91 1.05 13.00 5.67
CA ALA A 91 -0.35 12.71 5.94
C ALA A 91 -0.62 12.29 7.41
N PRO A 92 -1.85 12.53 7.93
CA PRO A 92 -2.25 12.07 9.25
C PRO A 92 -2.03 10.56 9.44
N GLN A 93 -2.30 9.77 8.40
CA GLN A 93 -1.88 8.38 8.28
C GLN A 93 -0.90 8.26 7.11
N PRO A 94 0.41 8.15 7.38
CA PRO A 94 1.40 8.00 6.33
C PRO A 94 1.13 6.77 5.45
N TRP A 95 1.36 6.91 4.15
CA TRP A 95 1.12 5.84 3.19
C TRP A 95 2.11 5.84 2.04
N MET A 96 2.25 4.69 1.38
CA MET A 96 3.01 4.52 0.14
C MET A 96 2.29 3.59 -0.81
N ALA A 97 2.48 3.79 -2.11
CA ALA A 97 1.92 3.00 -3.19
C ALA A 97 3.02 2.47 -4.11
N THR A 98 2.95 1.18 -4.42
CA THR A 98 3.76 0.54 -5.46
C THR A 98 2.85 -0.10 -6.48
N GLU A 99 3.40 -0.49 -7.63
CA GLU A 99 2.65 -1.30 -8.59
C GLU A 99 2.15 -2.58 -7.93
N PHE A 100 0.93 -2.96 -8.29
CA PHE A 100 0.36 -4.24 -7.88
C PHE A 100 0.90 -5.36 -8.77
N VAL A 101 1.43 -6.41 -8.16
CA VAL A 101 1.91 -7.60 -8.88
C VAL A 101 0.92 -8.73 -8.67
N ASP A 102 0.32 -9.20 -9.77
CA ASP A 102 -0.56 -10.36 -9.76
C ASP A 102 0.26 -11.66 -9.69
N GLY A 103 0.72 -11.99 -8.47
CA GLY A 103 1.54 -13.15 -8.15
C GLY A 103 1.22 -13.65 -6.73
N PRO A 104 1.37 -14.95 -6.43
CA PRO A 104 1.13 -15.46 -5.07
C PRO A 104 2.00 -14.67 -4.09
N SER A 105 1.44 -14.33 -2.93
CA SER A 105 2.24 -13.78 -1.84
C SER A 105 3.27 -14.83 -1.40
N LEU A 106 4.36 -14.38 -0.78
CA LEU A 106 5.39 -15.30 -0.29
C LEU A 106 4.79 -16.35 0.65
N SER A 107 3.86 -15.95 1.53
CA SER A 107 3.17 -16.84 2.47
C SER A 107 2.27 -17.89 1.81
N GLU A 108 1.83 -17.68 0.57
CA GLU A 108 1.05 -18.67 -0.18
C GLU A 108 1.96 -19.64 -0.97
N ALA A 109 3.23 -19.28 -1.17
CA ALA A 109 4.16 -20.01 -2.03
C ALA A 109 5.13 -20.94 -1.27
N VAL A 110 5.18 -20.88 0.06
CA VAL A 110 6.09 -21.67 0.92
C VAL A 110 5.37 -22.34 2.09
#